data_AF-A0AAF0GRD4-F1
#
_entry.id   AF-A0AAF0GRD4-F1
#
_cell.length_a   1.000
_cell.length_b   1.000
_cell.length_c   1.000
_cell.angle_alpha   90.00
_cell.angle_beta   90.00
_cell.angle_gamma   90.00
#
_symmetry.space_group_name_H-M   'P 1'
#
loop_
_entity.id
_entity.type
_entity.pdbx_description
1 polymer ?
#
loop_
_entity_poly.entity_id
_entity_poly.type
_entity_poly.pdbx_seq_one_letter_code
_entity_poly.pdbx_strand_id
1 'polypeptide(L)'
;MQRRVWGMFLIFCFINLSGFTVIGHRGEPAKAPEHSFQSYDQALADHADYIEQDLEISQDGVLVVSHDPMTDRTMNRKYIIDKNSWQTLKQAEFTNHEHLHRLSDVFERYRSNPKAKFMIETRLLNNQMVMEDKLVALVKANHLEKRVYFESFSMASLEKLHHLLPEVPLLFLNYNEPYNYRQLQAPRYNFLSAVSMRVSYASDQVVKTLHRAHKQVIPYDNFSENISRAADNRKKFDGFFTNYTGVYTHQNKCVEHPQMITTQAKGTTKVFDSPFKRAEYRSIEGKRLNLKPNTTWQVNYALKGLDNQVYYDLGSSQWIKAPQPKKTTLLSRIWEKIKGIF
;
A
#
# COMPACT_ATOMS: atom_id res chain seq x y z
N MET A 1 36.19 -48.72 -25.80
CA MET A 1 34.72 -48.85 -26.02
C MET A 1 33.99 -47.98 -24.99
N GLN A 2 33.23 -46.99 -25.48
CA GLN A 2 32.16 -46.15 -24.88
C GLN A 2 31.95 -46.14 -23.34
N ARG A 3 32.11 -45.00 -22.65
CA ARG A 3 31.17 -43.86 -22.44
C ARG A 3 29.94 -44.17 -21.57
N ARG A 4 29.77 -43.39 -20.49
CA ARG A 4 28.54 -42.69 -20.00
C ARG A 4 28.79 -42.20 -18.56
N VAL A 5 29.32 -40.98 -18.34
CA VAL A 5 28.58 -39.72 -18.17
C VAL A 5 27.15 -39.91 -17.67
N TRP A 6 26.95 -39.73 -16.36
CA TRP A 6 25.65 -39.32 -15.79
C TRP A 6 25.81 -37.89 -15.29
N GLY A 7 25.52 -36.95 -16.17
CA GLY A 7 25.24 -35.56 -15.82
C GLY A 7 23.73 -35.36 -15.66
N MET A 8 23.39 -34.34 -14.86
CA MET A 8 22.14 -33.57 -14.87
C MET A 8 20.82 -34.35 -14.76
N PHE A 9 20.13 -34.22 -13.62
CA PHE A 9 18.70 -33.87 -13.58
C PHE A 9 18.28 -33.51 -12.14
N LEU A 10 18.59 -32.28 -11.71
CA LEU A 10 17.85 -31.56 -10.67
C LEU A 10 17.56 -30.14 -11.19
N ILE A 11 16.89 -30.09 -12.33
CA ILE A 11 16.15 -28.92 -12.80
C ILE A 11 14.67 -29.29 -12.66
N PHE A 12 13.86 -28.32 -12.23
CA PHE A 12 12.43 -28.37 -11.88
C PHE A 12 12.11 -28.59 -10.39
N CYS A 13 12.24 -27.51 -9.62
CA CYS A 13 11.12 -26.91 -8.87
C CYS A 13 11.57 -25.61 -8.18
N PHE A 14 12.11 -24.65 -8.93
CA PHE A 14 11.99 -23.25 -8.53
C PHE A 14 10.72 -22.71 -9.17
N ILE A 15 9.58 -23.07 -8.57
CA ILE A 15 8.43 -22.18 -8.66
C ILE A 15 8.90 -20.93 -7.92
N ASN A 16 9.22 -19.88 -8.68
CA ASN A 16 9.31 -18.54 -8.11
C ASN A 16 7.94 -18.26 -7.49
N LEU A 17 7.77 -18.57 -6.20
CA LEU A 17 6.76 -17.95 -5.37
C LEU A 17 7.22 -16.50 -5.12
N SER A 18 7.36 -15.72 -6.20
CA SER A 18 7.34 -14.27 -6.11
C SER A 18 5.90 -13.90 -5.80
N GLY A 19 5.55 -13.94 -4.51
CA GLY A 19 4.28 -13.41 -4.04
C GLY A 19 4.19 -11.93 -4.39
N PHE A 20 2.98 -11.49 -4.77
CA PHE A 20 2.73 -10.07 -5.00
C PHE A 20 2.81 -9.32 -3.66
N THR A 21 3.71 -8.35 -3.56
CA THR A 21 3.95 -7.57 -2.35
C THR A 21 2.96 -6.41 -2.25
N VAL A 22 2.12 -6.39 -1.20
CA VAL A 22 1.20 -5.27 -0.93
C VAL A 22 1.85 -4.32 0.07
N ILE A 23 2.03 -3.07 -0.31
CA ILE A 23 2.57 -2.03 0.56
C ILE A 23 1.44 -1.05 0.88
N GLY A 24 1.11 -0.93 2.17
CA GLY A 24 0.18 0.08 2.64
C GLY A 24 0.83 1.45 2.60
N HIS A 25 0.54 2.20 1.54
CA HIS A 25 1.08 3.53 1.28
C HIS A 25 0.60 4.48 2.38
N ARG A 26 1.50 4.90 3.27
CA ARG A 26 1.21 5.63 4.50
C ARG A 26 0.23 4.92 5.44
N GLY A 27 0.20 3.58 5.36
CA GLY A 27 -0.81 2.72 5.98
C GLY A 27 -1.99 2.44 5.05
N GLU A 28 -3.21 2.75 5.50
CA GLU A 28 -4.46 2.65 4.74
C GLU A 28 -5.19 4.01 4.77
N PRO A 29 -4.72 5.01 4.02
CA PRO A 29 -5.30 6.35 4.00
C PRO A 29 -6.69 6.40 3.36
N ALA A 30 -7.14 5.36 2.66
CA ALA A 30 -8.56 5.26 2.31
C ALA A 30 -9.47 4.93 3.51
N LYS A 31 -8.91 4.70 4.71
CA LYS A 31 -9.68 4.33 5.91
C LYS A 31 -9.37 5.16 7.16
N ALA A 32 -8.15 5.68 7.31
CA ALA A 32 -7.73 6.46 8.47
C ALA A 32 -6.76 7.58 8.05
N PRO A 33 -6.42 8.54 8.92
CA PRO A 33 -5.44 9.57 8.59
C PRO A 33 -4.09 8.95 8.21
N GLU A 34 -3.48 9.38 7.11
CA GLU A 34 -2.16 8.88 6.70
C GLU A 34 -1.12 9.03 7.83
N HIS A 35 -0.18 8.08 7.91
CA HIS A 35 0.85 8.00 8.96
C HIS A 35 0.35 7.92 10.41
N SER A 36 -0.96 7.75 10.65
CA SER A 36 -1.49 7.44 11.98
C SER A 36 -1.31 5.95 12.31
N PHE A 37 -1.28 5.62 13.59
CA PHE A 37 -1.34 4.24 14.06
C PHE A 37 -2.62 3.55 13.62
N GLN A 38 -3.76 4.25 13.60
CA GLN A 38 -4.99 3.70 13.05
C GLN A 38 -4.85 3.26 11.58
N SER A 39 -4.14 4.04 10.77
CA SER A 39 -3.86 3.72 9.37
C SER A 39 -2.95 2.51 9.22
N TYR A 40 -1.88 2.45 10.01
CA TYR A 40 -0.97 1.31 10.04
C TYR A 40 -1.62 0.02 10.55
N ASP A 41 -2.39 0.10 11.64
CA ASP A 41 -3.13 -1.04 12.18
C ASP A 41 -4.10 -1.60 11.15
N GLN A 42 -4.77 -0.71 10.40
CA GLN A 42 -5.71 -1.11 9.37
C GLN A 42 -5.02 -1.78 8.18
N ALA A 43 -3.87 -1.28 7.71
CA ALA A 43 -3.09 -1.93 6.66
C ALA A 43 -2.60 -3.33 7.09
N LEU A 44 -2.14 -3.48 8.33
CA LEU A 44 -1.73 -4.78 8.88
C LEU A 44 -2.92 -5.73 9.05
N ALA A 45 -4.08 -5.22 9.46
CA ALA A 45 -5.32 -6.00 9.56
C ALA A 45 -5.82 -6.48 8.20
N ASP A 46 -5.61 -5.68 7.15
CA ASP A 46 -5.86 -6.05 5.76
C ASP A 46 -4.77 -6.98 5.20
N HIS A 47 -3.74 -7.34 5.98
CA HIS A 47 -2.60 -8.18 5.61
C HIS A 47 -1.66 -7.58 4.56
N ALA A 48 -1.45 -6.26 4.56
CA ALA A 48 -0.34 -5.67 3.82
C ALA A 48 0.99 -6.30 4.26
N ASP A 49 1.90 -6.53 3.31
CA ASP A 49 3.22 -7.07 3.58
C ASP A 49 4.13 -6.05 4.27
N TYR A 50 3.94 -4.76 3.96
CA TYR A 50 4.65 -3.62 4.56
C TYR A 50 3.68 -2.49 4.88
N ILE A 51 3.96 -1.76 5.95
CA ILE A 51 3.45 -0.41 6.18
C ILE A 51 4.52 0.60 5.77
N GLU A 52 4.14 1.64 5.02
CA GLU A 52 5.09 2.62 4.48
C GLU A 52 5.21 3.89 5.37
N GLN A 53 6.43 4.42 5.48
CA GLN A 53 6.79 5.60 6.28
C GLN A 53 7.63 6.59 5.46
N ASP A 54 7.01 7.68 5.02
CA ASP A 54 7.67 8.91 4.62
C ASP A 54 8.38 9.57 5.82
N LEU A 55 9.69 9.81 5.70
CA LEU A 55 10.46 10.49 6.74
C LEU A 55 10.62 11.99 6.49
N GLU A 56 10.47 12.73 7.59
CA GLU A 56 10.95 14.09 7.76
C GLU A 56 11.82 14.17 9.02
N ILE A 57 12.57 15.27 9.19
CA ILE A 57 13.45 15.47 10.34
C ILE A 57 13.21 16.82 10.99
N SER A 58 13.00 16.79 12.31
CA SER A 58 12.82 17.97 13.15
C SER A 58 14.11 18.78 13.32
N GLN A 59 13.98 20.03 13.80
CA GLN A 59 15.12 20.91 14.05
C GLN A 59 16.16 20.30 15.02
N ASP A 60 15.70 19.54 16.01
CA ASP A 60 16.53 18.83 17.00
C ASP A 60 16.95 17.43 16.54
N GLY A 61 16.75 17.10 15.26
CA GLY A 61 17.31 15.92 14.61
C GLY A 61 16.58 14.61 14.91
N VAL A 62 15.31 14.69 15.32
CA VAL A 62 14.41 13.53 15.52
C VAL A 62 13.70 13.22 14.20
N LEU A 63 13.75 11.95 13.78
CA LEU A 63 13.01 11.43 12.62
C LEU A 63 11.53 11.28 12.95
N VAL A 64 10.67 11.90 12.14
CA VAL A 64 9.21 11.86 12.26
C VAL A 64 8.58 11.27 11.00
N VAL A 65 7.39 10.70 11.11
CA VAL A 65 6.65 10.17 9.96
C VAL A 65 5.67 11.22 9.44
N SER A 66 5.95 11.74 8.24
CA SER A 66 5.13 12.74 7.55
C SER A 66 5.53 12.80 6.09
N HIS A 67 4.55 12.80 5.20
CA HIS A 67 4.82 13.00 3.78
C HIS A 67 5.22 14.45 3.45
N ASP A 68 4.69 15.45 4.15
CA ASP A 68 4.95 16.84 3.81
C ASP A 68 5.94 17.46 4.80
N PRO A 69 6.80 18.41 4.35
CA PRO A 69 7.67 19.16 5.25
C PRO A 69 6.88 20.12 6.17
N MET A 70 5.59 20.32 5.90
CA MET A 70 4.66 21.11 6.71
C MET A 70 3.49 20.23 7.18
N THR A 71 3.04 20.43 8.41
CA THR A 71 1.98 19.60 9.01
C THR A 71 0.56 20.05 8.65
N ASP A 72 0.39 21.13 7.88
CA ASP A 72 -0.88 21.84 7.75
C ASP A 72 -1.93 21.16 6.88
N ARG A 73 -1.52 20.24 6.00
CA ARG A 73 -2.47 19.42 5.21
C ARG A 73 -3.19 18.39 6.08
N THR A 74 -2.43 17.68 6.92
CA THR A 74 -2.88 16.46 7.61
C THR A 74 -3.22 16.69 9.10
N MET A 75 -2.83 17.83 9.67
CA MET A 75 -2.92 18.07 11.11
C MET A 75 -3.56 19.41 11.47
N ASN A 76 -4.01 19.52 12.72
CA ASN A 76 -4.71 20.71 13.25
C ASN A 76 -3.80 21.93 13.51
N ARG A 77 -2.48 21.78 13.46
CA ARG A 77 -1.48 22.84 13.69
C ARG A 77 -0.55 22.93 12.51
N LYS A 78 -0.10 24.15 12.21
CA LYS A 78 0.81 24.44 11.10
C LYS A 78 2.23 24.61 11.63
N TYR A 79 3.07 23.62 11.39
CA TYR A 79 4.50 23.68 11.68
C TYR A 79 5.28 23.31 10.43
N ILE A 80 6.44 23.97 10.24
CA ILE A 80 7.48 23.49 9.33
C ILE A 80 8.35 22.55 10.16
N ILE A 81 8.46 21.29 9.75
CA ILE A 81 9.05 20.23 10.56
C ILE A 81 10.52 20.55 10.88
N ASP A 82 11.32 20.93 9.88
CA ASP A 82 12.75 21.23 10.05
C ASP A 82 13.04 22.53 10.82
N LYS A 83 12.02 23.33 11.14
CA LYS A 83 12.12 24.58 11.92
C LYS A 83 11.59 24.48 13.34
N ASN A 84 11.09 23.30 13.75
CA ASN A 84 10.51 23.11 15.07
C ASN A 84 11.12 21.89 15.75
N SER A 85 11.26 21.96 17.08
CA SER A 85 11.71 20.82 17.88
C SER A 85 10.61 19.76 17.99
N TRP A 86 10.99 18.51 18.29
CA TRP A 86 10.03 17.44 18.57
C TRP A 86 9.01 17.82 19.66
N GLN A 87 9.45 18.53 20.70
CA GLN A 87 8.58 18.95 21.81
C GLN A 87 7.42 19.86 21.34
N THR A 88 7.65 20.67 20.31
CA THR A 88 6.63 21.49 19.66
C THR A 88 5.81 20.67 18.68
N LEU A 89 6.46 19.87 17.84
CA LEU A 89 5.80 19.10 16.78
C LEU A 89 4.79 18.08 17.32
N LYS A 90 5.09 17.43 18.44
CA LYS A 90 4.18 16.45 19.07
C LYS A 90 2.84 17.05 19.54
N GLN A 91 2.70 18.38 19.53
CA GLN A 91 1.44 19.07 19.87
C GLN A 91 0.46 19.12 18.68
N ALA A 92 0.92 18.81 17.46
CA ALA A 92 0.06 18.65 16.31
C ALA A 92 -0.70 17.32 16.41
N GLU A 93 -1.97 17.34 16.03
CA GLU A 93 -2.85 16.17 16.04
C GLU A 93 -3.46 15.94 14.66
N PHE A 94 -3.56 14.68 14.27
CA PHE A 94 -4.38 14.21 13.17
C PHE A 94 -5.86 14.37 13.51
N THR A 95 -6.73 14.20 12.50
CA THR A 95 -8.18 14.29 12.67
C THR A 95 -8.78 13.24 13.61
N ASN A 96 -8.04 12.17 13.92
CA ASN A 96 -8.43 11.13 14.88
C ASN A 96 -7.84 11.35 16.30
N HIS A 97 -7.28 12.54 16.57
CA HIS A 97 -6.66 12.93 17.85
C HIS A 97 -5.35 12.19 18.19
N GLU A 98 -4.80 11.40 17.27
CA GLU A 98 -3.41 10.96 17.41
C GLU A 98 -2.45 12.14 17.20
N HIS A 99 -1.36 12.17 17.96
CA HIS A 99 -0.29 13.12 17.73
C HIS A 99 0.60 12.71 16.56
N LEU A 100 1.43 13.64 16.06
CA LEU A 100 2.53 13.29 15.17
C LEU A 100 3.42 12.23 15.82
N HIS A 101 3.88 11.24 15.06
CA HIS A 101 4.70 10.14 15.56
C HIS A 101 6.18 10.31 15.16
N ARG A 102 7.10 9.95 16.07
CA ARG A 102 8.48 9.67 15.68
C ARG A 102 8.55 8.31 15.02
N LEU A 103 9.57 8.09 14.18
CA LEU A 103 9.84 6.74 13.68
C LEU A 103 10.09 5.74 14.83
N SER A 104 10.71 6.18 15.93
CA SER A 104 10.89 5.35 17.12
C SER A 104 9.57 4.94 17.78
N ASP A 105 8.55 5.80 17.73
CA ASP A 105 7.23 5.49 18.29
C ASP A 105 6.53 4.40 17.45
N VAL A 106 6.71 4.42 16.12
CA VAL A 106 6.24 3.38 15.20
C VAL A 106 6.93 2.03 15.50
N PHE A 107 8.26 2.04 15.64
CA PHE A 107 9.01 0.82 15.96
C PHE A 107 8.61 0.21 17.30
N GLU A 108 8.44 1.03 18.34
CA GLU A 108 8.01 0.56 19.65
C GLU A 108 6.59 -0.03 19.60
N ARG A 109 5.64 0.67 18.94
CA ARG A 109 4.26 0.19 18.80
C ARG A 109 4.18 -1.22 18.22
N TYR A 110 5.00 -1.51 17.21
CA TYR A 110 4.96 -2.77 16.47
C TYR A 110 6.08 -3.75 16.85
N ARG A 111 6.78 -3.50 17.96
CA ARG A 111 7.90 -4.32 18.43
C ARG A 111 7.49 -5.78 18.65
N SER A 112 6.33 -6.00 19.28
CA SER A 112 5.78 -7.32 19.59
C SER A 112 5.05 -8.01 18.43
N ASN A 113 4.86 -7.33 17.30
CA ASN A 113 4.23 -7.91 16.11
C ASN A 113 5.31 -8.31 15.10
N PRO A 114 5.72 -9.60 15.03
CA PRO A 114 6.78 -10.04 14.13
C PRO A 114 6.39 -9.96 12.64
N LYS A 115 5.10 -9.77 12.33
CA LYS A 115 4.60 -9.63 10.95
C LYS A 115 4.66 -8.19 10.44
N ALA A 116 4.77 -7.20 11.32
CA ALA A 116 4.86 -5.81 10.90
C ALA A 116 6.23 -5.54 10.25
N LYS A 117 6.24 -5.26 8.96
CA LYS A 117 7.44 -4.84 8.22
C LYS A 117 7.26 -3.41 7.74
N PHE A 118 8.38 -2.71 7.56
CA PHE A 118 8.42 -1.28 7.34
C PHE A 118 9.08 -0.98 5.99
N MET A 119 8.40 -0.23 5.13
CA MET A 119 9.01 0.40 3.96
C MET A 119 9.27 1.86 4.33
N ILE A 120 10.51 2.32 4.31
CA ILE A 120 10.88 3.62 4.89
C ILE A 120 11.52 4.48 3.83
N GLU A 121 10.86 5.59 3.48
CA GLU A 121 11.35 6.56 2.51
C GLU A 121 12.29 7.58 3.17
N THR A 122 13.48 7.74 2.63
CA THR A 122 14.41 8.82 2.99
C THR A 122 14.37 9.97 2.00
N ARG A 123 14.53 11.19 2.52
CA ARG A 123 14.50 12.43 1.72
C ARG A 123 15.72 13.31 1.95
N LEU A 124 15.96 14.18 0.99
CA LEU A 124 16.99 15.20 1.08
C LEU A 124 16.42 16.46 1.74
N LEU A 125 17.08 16.95 2.77
CA LEU A 125 16.79 18.26 3.35
C LEU A 125 17.80 19.26 2.77
N ASN A 126 17.35 20.27 2.04
CA ASN A 126 18.24 21.25 1.37
C ASN A 126 19.36 20.58 0.54
N ASN A 127 19.01 19.54 -0.23
CA ASN A 127 19.93 18.69 -1.00
C ASN A 127 20.97 17.92 -0.17
N GLN A 128 20.76 17.74 1.13
CA GLN A 128 21.65 17.00 2.02
C GLN A 128 21.01 15.71 2.56
N MET A 129 21.84 14.67 2.67
CA MET A 129 21.54 13.36 3.24
C MET A 129 21.68 13.41 4.76
N VAL A 130 20.62 13.83 5.45
CA VAL A 130 20.61 14.07 6.91
C VAL A 130 19.94 12.96 7.72
N MET A 131 19.32 11.99 7.06
CA MET A 131 18.45 10.99 7.70
C MET A 131 19.11 9.61 7.85
N GLU A 132 20.01 9.24 6.93
CA GLU A 132 20.48 7.87 6.71
C GLU A 132 21.22 7.30 7.92
N ASP A 133 22.17 8.05 8.49
CA ASP A 133 22.93 7.60 9.67
C ASP A 133 22.00 7.40 10.89
N LYS A 134 21.03 8.31 11.06
CA LYS A 134 20.04 8.25 12.15
C LYS A 134 19.08 7.07 11.96
N LEU A 135 18.63 6.85 10.73
CA LEU A 135 17.76 5.73 10.38
C LEU A 135 18.46 4.40 10.64
N VAL A 136 19.69 4.22 10.15
CA VAL A 136 20.48 3.00 10.37
C VAL A 136 20.75 2.76 11.84
N ALA A 137 21.11 3.81 12.60
CA ALA A 137 21.30 3.70 14.05
C ALA A 137 20.01 3.23 14.75
N LEU A 138 18.85 3.79 14.36
CA LEU A 138 17.56 3.41 14.95
C LEU A 138 17.16 1.98 14.59
N VAL A 139 17.38 1.55 13.34
CA VAL A 139 17.10 0.17 12.89
C VAL A 139 17.96 -0.83 13.65
N LYS A 140 19.27 -0.58 13.78
CA LYS A 140 20.20 -1.45 14.54
C LYS A 140 19.83 -1.52 16.02
N ALA A 141 19.50 -0.38 16.63
CA ALA A 141 19.10 -0.33 18.04
C ALA A 141 17.82 -1.13 18.34
N ASN A 142 16.96 -1.34 17.33
CA ASN A 142 15.71 -2.09 17.47
C ASN A 142 15.76 -3.50 16.84
N HIS A 143 16.92 -3.92 16.30
CA HIS A 143 17.10 -5.21 15.62
C HIS A 143 16.10 -5.45 14.47
N LEU A 144 15.85 -4.41 13.67
CA LEU A 144 14.84 -4.43 12.61
C LEU A 144 15.39 -4.70 11.21
N GLU A 145 16.66 -5.04 11.06
CA GLU A 145 17.34 -5.23 9.76
C GLU A 145 16.60 -6.22 8.84
N LYS A 146 15.94 -7.24 9.42
CA LYS A 146 15.14 -8.24 8.67
C LYS A 146 13.67 -7.85 8.45
N ARG A 147 13.25 -6.68 8.95
CA ARG A 147 11.88 -6.17 8.93
C ARG A 147 11.76 -4.83 8.22
N VAL A 148 12.86 -4.26 7.72
CA VAL A 148 12.87 -2.99 7.00
C VAL A 148 13.23 -3.19 5.54
N TYR A 149 12.72 -2.26 4.73
CA TYR A 149 13.03 -2.08 3.33
C TYR A 149 13.18 -0.56 3.16
N PHE A 150 14.30 -0.08 2.62
CA PHE A 150 14.47 1.37 2.43
C PHE A 150 14.17 1.79 1.00
N GLU A 151 13.60 2.98 0.87
CA GLU A 151 13.36 3.62 -0.41
C GLU A 151 13.80 5.09 -0.43
N SER A 152 14.08 5.59 -1.63
CA SER A 152 14.40 7.00 -1.85
C SER A 152 14.30 7.37 -3.32
N PHE A 153 13.98 8.65 -3.58
CA PHE A 153 14.19 9.28 -4.89
C PHE A 153 15.66 9.64 -5.15
N SER A 154 16.52 9.60 -4.12
CA SER A 154 17.94 9.92 -4.22
C SER A 154 18.79 8.66 -4.35
N MET A 155 19.39 8.44 -5.52
CA MET A 155 20.34 7.34 -5.72
C MET A 155 21.53 7.42 -4.75
N ALA A 156 22.02 8.63 -4.47
CA ALA A 156 23.10 8.83 -3.51
C ALA A 156 22.72 8.41 -2.08
N SER A 157 21.45 8.62 -1.69
CA SER A 157 20.93 8.15 -0.40
C SER A 157 20.92 6.63 -0.33
N LEU A 158 20.44 5.96 -1.40
CA LEU A 158 20.45 4.50 -1.48
C LEU A 158 21.87 3.92 -1.49
N GLU A 159 22.83 4.54 -2.19
CA GLU A 159 24.24 4.14 -2.17
C GLU A 159 24.82 4.26 -0.75
N LYS A 160 24.52 5.34 -0.03
CA LYS A 160 24.92 5.51 1.38
C LYS A 160 24.29 4.45 2.27
N LEU A 161 23.00 4.21 2.15
CA LEU A 161 22.28 3.17 2.91
C LEU A 161 22.84 1.77 2.62
N HIS A 162 23.16 1.46 1.36
CA HIS A 162 23.79 0.20 0.99
C HIS A 162 25.14 -0.01 1.67
N HIS A 163 25.97 1.04 1.77
CA HIS A 163 27.24 0.94 2.48
C HIS A 163 27.07 0.77 4.00
N LEU A 164 26.07 1.43 4.60
CA LEU A 164 25.84 1.40 6.05
C LEU A 164 25.14 0.13 6.54
N LEU A 165 24.29 -0.47 5.70
CA LEU A 165 23.44 -1.61 6.03
C LEU A 165 23.15 -2.48 4.77
N PRO A 166 24.17 -3.18 4.23
CA PRO A 166 24.11 -3.85 2.93
C PRO A 166 23.10 -5.01 2.84
N GLU A 167 22.67 -5.56 3.98
CA GLU A 167 21.68 -6.63 4.07
C GLU A 167 20.23 -6.17 3.90
N VAL A 168 19.96 -4.86 4.05
CA VAL A 168 18.61 -4.31 3.90
C VAL A 168 18.31 -4.08 2.42
N PRO A 169 17.16 -4.58 1.90
CA PRO A 169 16.79 -4.37 0.51
C PRO A 169 16.47 -2.90 0.23
N LEU A 170 16.77 -2.47 -0.99
CA LEU A 170 16.68 -1.07 -1.43
C LEU A 170 15.80 -0.92 -2.66
N LEU A 171 14.92 0.09 -2.64
CA LEU A 171 13.95 0.37 -3.69
C LEU A 171 14.21 1.79 -4.20
N PHE A 172 14.46 1.90 -5.50
CA PHE A 172 14.66 3.20 -6.13
C PHE A 172 13.33 3.77 -6.60
N LEU A 173 12.92 4.90 -6.02
CA LEU A 173 11.74 5.65 -6.45
C LEU A 173 12.12 6.53 -7.64
N ASN A 174 11.53 6.26 -8.80
CA ASN A 174 11.82 6.96 -10.03
C ASN A 174 10.67 7.90 -10.42
N TYR A 175 10.82 9.20 -10.15
CA TYR A 175 9.79 10.23 -10.42
C TYR A 175 10.01 11.01 -11.71
N ASN A 176 11.25 11.44 -11.97
CA ASN A 176 11.55 12.33 -13.09
C ASN A 176 11.71 11.52 -14.37
N GLU A 177 11.21 12.11 -15.47
CA GLU A 177 11.35 11.71 -16.89
C GLU A 177 12.20 10.46 -17.10
N PRO A 178 11.62 9.41 -17.71
CA PRO A 178 12.02 8.03 -17.54
C PRO A 178 13.54 7.93 -17.48
N TYR A 179 14.10 7.80 -16.27
CA TYR A 179 15.42 7.21 -16.10
C TYR A 179 15.44 6.07 -17.11
N ASN A 180 16.41 6.10 -18.01
CA ASN A 180 16.47 5.05 -19.00
C ASN A 180 16.64 3.77 -18.20
N TYR A 181 15.56 2.99 -18.05
CA TYR A 181 15.53 1.82 -17.15
C TYR A 181 16.58 0.80 -17.58
N ARG A 182 17.09 0.92 -18.82
CA ARG A 182 18.26 0.16 -19.29
C ARG A 182 19.54 0.47 -18.52
N GLN A 183 19.73 1.70 -18.05
CA GLN A 183 20.87 2.09 -17.22
C GLN A 183 20.87 1.34 -15.88
N LEU A 184 19.69 1.06 -15.32
CA LEU A 184 19.56 0.29 -14.08
C LEU A 184 19.96 -1.19 -14.24
N GLN A 185 20.24 -1.65 -15.47
CA GLN A 185 20.85 -2.97 -15.72
C GLN A 185 22.38 -2.96 -15.51
N ALA A 186 23.01 -1.79 -15.37
CA ALA A 186 24.45 -1.72 -15.18
C ALA A 186 24.86 -2.32 -13.82
N PRO A 187 26.00 -3.06 -13.73
CA PRO A 187 26.40 -3.76 -12.51
C PRO A 187 26.50 -2.88 -11.26
N ARG A 188 26.81 -1.59 -11.43
CA ARG A 188 26.85 -0.62 -10.32
C ARG A 188 25.52 -0.47 -9.58
N TYR A 189 24.39 -0.87 -10.19
CA TYR A 189 23.06 -0.81 -9.59
C TYR A 189 22.56 -2.17 -9.10
N ASN A 190 23.41 -3.19 -9.04
CA ASN A 190 23.02 -4.52 -8.57
C ASN A 190 22.58 -4.53 -7.09
N PHE A 191 22.95 -3.51 -6.32
CA PHE A 191 22.50 -3.34 -4.94
C PHE A 191 21.01 -2.99 -4.81
N LEU A 192 20.35 -2.54 -5.88
CA LEU A 192 18.92 -2.25 -5.89
C LEU A 192 18.11 -3.53 -6.08
N SER A 193 17.24 -3.82 -5.12
CA SER A 193 16.31 -4.95 -5.14
C SER A 193 15.05 -4.65 -5.95
N ALA A 194 14.56 -3.40 -5.92
CA ALA A 194 13.35 -3.00 -6.63
C ALA A 194 13.44 -1.60 -7.22
N VAL A 195 12.53 -1.31 -8.15
CA VAL A 195 12.30 0.02 -8.73
C VAL A 195 10.82 0.31 -8.66
N SER A 196 10.49 1.50 -8.19
CA SER A 196 9.13 2.02 -8.09
C SER A 196 8.97 3.22 -9.01
N MET A 197 7.79 3.35 -9.60
CA MET A 197 7.43 4.40 -10.56
C MET A 197 5.92 4.59 -10.58
N ARG A 198 5.44 5.69 -11.15
CA ARG A 198 4.01 5.83 -11.44
C ARG A 198 3.53 4.69 -12.34
N VAL A 199 2.38 4.12 -12.01
CA VAL A 199 1.78 2.99 -12.77
C VAL A 199 1.64 3.27 -14.27
N SER A 200 1.43 4.53 -14.67
CA SER A 200 1.35 4.97 -16.07
C SER A 200 2.65 4.80 -16.85
N TYR A 201 3.81 4.80 -16.17
CA TYR A 201 5.13 4.61 -16.79
C TYR A 201 5.59 3.15 -16.82
N ALA A 202 4.90 2.26 -16.10
CA ALA A 202 5.23 0.84 -16.01
C ALA A 202 4.68 0.05 -17.21
N SER A 203 5.15 0.36 -18.41
CA SER A 203 4.84 -0.42 -19.63
C SER A 203 5.41 -1.85 -19.54
N ASP A 204 4.88 -2.79 -20.33
CA ASP A 204 5.38 -4.18 -20.35
C ASP A 204 6.86 -4.26 -20.74
N GLN A 205 7.31 -3.35 -21.60
CA GLN A 205 8.72 -3.25 -21.98
C GLN A 205 9.60 -2.80 -20.82
N VAL A 206 9.14 -1.84 -20.01
CA VAL A 206 9.84 -1.39 -18.81
C VAL A 206 9.91 -2.51 -17.78
N VAL A 207 8.77 -3.16 -17.50
CA VAL A 207 8.70 -4.30 -16.58
C VAL A 207 9.68 -5.40 -16.97
N LYS A 208 9.63 -5.85 -18.24
CA LYS A 208 10.57 -6.85 -18.77
C LYS A 208 12.03 -6.42 -18.69
N THR A 209 12.32 -5.12 -18.87
CA THR A 209 13.69 -4.59 -18.79
C THR A 209 14.22 -4.67 -17.36
N LEU A 210 13.41 -4.32 -16.38
CA LEU A 210 13.79 -4.36 -14.97
C LEU A 210 13.89 -5.79 -14.43
N HIS A 211 12.97 -6.68 -14.84
CA HIS A 211 13.06 -8.10 -14.51
C HIS A 211 14.33 -8.76 -15.05
N ARG A 212 14.79 -8.40 -16.26
CA ARG A 212 16.08 -8.86 -16.80
C ARG A 212 17.29 -8.37 -16.00
N ALA A 213 17.16 -7.26 -15.27
CA ALA A 213 18.15 -6.78 -14.31
C ALA A 213 17.95 -7.32 -12.90
N HIS A 214 17.09 -8.34 -12.72
CA HIS A 214 16.76 -8.93 -11.43
C HIS A 214 16.19 -7.91 -10.43
N LYS A 215 15.40 -6.94 -10.92
CA LYS A 215 14.75 -5.92 -10.09
C LYS A 215 13.25 -6.14 -10.07
N GLN A 216 12.66 -6.12 -8.89
CA GLN A 216 11.20 -6.08 -8.75
C GLN A 216 10.65 -4.73 -9.22
N VAL A 217 9.44 -4.75 -9.77
CA VAL A 217 8.70 -3.57 -10.20
C VAL A 217 7.48 -3.42 -9.31
N ILE A 218 7.50 -2.36 -8.49
CA ILE A 218 6.49 -2.09 -7.47
C ILE A 218 6.00 -0.66 -7.69
N PRO A 219 5.02 -0.43 -8.59
CA PRO A 219 4.58 0.92 -8.90
C PRO A 219 3.67 1.51 -7.81
N TYR A 220 3.48 2.82 -7.88
CA TYR A 220 2.52 3.60 -7.09
C TYR A 220 1.60 4.42 -7.98
N ASP A 221 0.58 5.02 -7.39
CA ASP A 221 -0.31 6.00 -8.00
C ASP A 221 -0.53 7.17 -7.02
N ASN A 222 -0.77 8.38 -7.53
CA ASN A 222 -0.89 9.59 -6.73
C ASN A 222 -2.29 9.73 -6.12
N PHE A 223 -2.70 8.75 -5.30
CA PHE A 223 -4.05 8.69 -4.70
C PHE A 223 -5.20 8.63 -5.73
N SER A 224 -4.89 8.42 -7.01
CA SER A 224 -5.84 8.24 -8.11
C SER A 224 -6.01 6.79 -8.54
N GLU A 225 -5.62 5.84 -7.69
CA GLU A 225 -5.66 4.41 -7.98
C GLU A 225 -7.01 3.97 -8.54
N ASN A 226 -6.98 3.40 -9.75
CA ASN A 226 -8.13 2.70 -10.28
C ASN A 226 -8.17 1.28 -9.71
N ILE A 227 -8.92 1.11 -8.61
CA ILE A 227 -9.07 -0.18 -7.92
C ILE A 227 -9.64 -1.29 -8.81
N SER A 228 -10.38 -0.96 -9.87
CA SER A 228 -10.89 -1.95 -10.83
C SER A 228 -9.76 -2.60 -11.65
N ARG A 229 -8.56 -2.01 -11.67
CA ARG A 229 -7.35 -2.57 -12.30
C ARG A 229 -6.47 -3.37 -11.34
N ALA A 230 -6.85 -3.52 -10.07
CA ALA A 230 -6.01 -4.20 -9.07
C ALA A 230 -5.64 -5.64 -9.49
N ALA A 231 -6.57 -6.38 -10.10
CA ALA A 231 -6.31 -7.74 -10.60
C ALA A 231 -5.29 -7.76 -11.76
N ASP A 232 -5.39 -6.79 -12.68
CA ASP A 232 -4.44 -6.66 -13.78
C ASP A 232 -3.06 -6.23 -13.29
N ASN A 233 -3.02 -5.30 -12.31
CA ASN A 233 -1.80 -4.88 -11.66
C ASN A 233 -1.10 -6.06 -10.97
N ARG A 234 -1.86 -6.94 -10.28
CA ARG A 234 -1.31 -8.16 -9.65
C ARG A 234 -0.73 -9.17 -10.62
N LYS A 235 -1.23 -9.24 -11.84
CA LYS A 235 -0.66 -10.11 -12.89
C LYS A 235 0.60 -9.52 -13.53
N LYS A 236 0.75 -8.19 -13.47
CA LYS A 236 1.78 -7.46 -14.20
C LYS A 236 2.99 -7.07 -13.36
N PHE A 237 2.79 -6.78 -12.09
CA PHE A 237 3.81 -6.23 -11.20
C PHE A 237 4.16 -7.21 -10.07
N ASP A 238 5.32 -7.00 -9.44
CA ASP A 238 5.79 -7.83 -8.32
C ASP A 238 5.19 -7.35 -6.98
N GLY A 239 4.64 -6.14 -6.95
CA GLY A 239 3.97 -5.55 -5.81
C GLY A 239 3.31 -4.24 -6.19
N PHE A 240 2.71 -3.55 -5.22
CA PHE A 240 2.07 -2.26 -5.45
C PHE A 240 1.96 -1.46 -4.14
N PHE A 241 2.27 -0.16 -4.22
CA PHE A 241 1.94 0.81 -3.17
C PHE A 241 0.48 1.19 -3.31
N THR A 242 -0.33 0.88 -2.31
CA THR A 242 -1.77 1.11 -2.37
C THR A 242 -2.28 1.81 -1.13
N ASN A 243 -3.23 2.70 -1.36
CA ASN A 243 -4.08 3.32 -0.36
C ASN A 243 -5.30 2.44 -0.01
N TYR A 244 -5.44 1.27 -0.66
CA TYR A 244 -6.57 0.33 -0.59
C TYR A 244 -6.08 -1.12 -0.34
N THR A 245 -5.28 -1.33 0.71
CA THR A 245 -4.62 -2.59 1.07
C THR A 245 -5.57 -3.79 1.02
N GLY A 246 -6.76 -3.70 1.62
CA GLY A 246 -7.74 -4.79 1.58
C GLY A 246 -8.19 -5.21 0.16
N VAL A 247 -8.17 -4.30 -0.81
CA VAL A 247 -8.48 -4.63 -2.22
C VAL A 247 -7.36 -5.45 -2.83
N TYR A 248 -6.10 -5.10 -2.55
CA TYR A 248 -4.96 -5.80 -3.12
C TYR A 248 -4.65 -7.12 -2.41
N THR A 249 -4.94 -7.28 -1.12
CA THR A 249 -4.63 -8.51 -0.37
C THR A 249 -5.69 -9.60 -0.50
N HIS A 250 -6.97 -9.25 -0.58
CA HIS A 250 -8.08 -10.20 -0.46
C HIS A 250 -8.72 -10.65 -1.77
N GLN A 251 -8.06 -10.51 -2.93
CA GLN A 251 -8.70 -10.88 -4.21
C GLN A 251 -9.09 -12.36 -4.34
N ASN A 252 -8.52 -13.28 -3.54
CA ASN A 252 -9.00 -14.67 -3.49
C ASN A 252 -10.35 -14.82 -2.76
N LYS A 253 -10.91 -13.75 -2.20
CA LYS A 253 -12.29 -13.64 -1.72
C LYS A 253 -13.19 -12.86 -2.70
N CYS A 254 -12.65 -12.34 -3.80
CA CYS A 254 -13.45 -11.94 -4.94
C CYS A 254 -14.01 -13.24 -5.52
N VAL A 255 -15.32 -13.45 -5.39
CA VAL A 255 -15.99 -14.63 -5.89
C VAL A 255 -15.69 -14.73 -7.38
N GLU A 256 -15.00 -15.79 -7.82
CA GLU A 256 -14.71 -16.07 -9.24
C GLU A 256 -15.99 -16.27 -10.08
N HIS A 257 -17.15 -16.22 -9.44
CA HIS A 257 -18.46 -16.26 -10.06
C HIS A 257 -19.19 -14.95 -9.76
N PRO A 258 -19.50 -14.15 -10.81
CA PRO A 258 -20.38 -12.99 -10.68
C PRO A 258 -21.63 -13.40 -9.91
N GLN A 259 -21.91 -12.72 -8.80
CA GLN A 259 -23.14 -12.95 -8.07
C GLN A 259 -24.25 -12.11 -8.70
N MET A 260 -25.45 -12.68 -8.77
CA MET A 260 -26.63 -11.93 -9.16
C MET A 260 -27.27 -11.34 -7.90
N ILE A 261 -27.40 -10.02 -7.85
CA ILE A 261 -28.21 -9.35 -6.83
C ILE A 261 -29.50 -8.82 -7.46
N THR A 262 -30.64 -9.13 -6.82
CA THR A 262 -31.95 -8.66 -7.29
C THR A 262 -32.49 -7.61 -6.34
N THR A 263 -32.91 -6.47 -6.88
CA THR A 263 -33.54 -5.39 -6.12
C THR A 263 -34.96 -5.78 -5.70
N GLN A 264 -35.14 -6.13 -4.42
CA GLN A 264 -36.41 -6.66 -3.91
C GLN A 264 -37.50 -5.59 -3.66
N ALA A 265 -37.19 -4.28 -3.77
CA ALA A 265 -38.17 -3.21 -3.55
C ALA A 265 -37.91 -1.98 -4.44
N LYS A 266 -38.97 -1.23 -4.75
CA LYS A 266 -38.89 0.09 -5.40
C LYS A 266 -38.19 1.06 -4.43
N GLY A 267 -37.11 1.70 -4.85
CA GLY A 267 -36.36 2.60 -3.98
C GLY A 267 -35.29 3.40 -4.71
N THR A 268 -34.82 4.47 -4.07
CA THR A 268 -33.61 5.17 -4.46
C THR A 268 -32.47 4.66 -3.60
N THR A 269 -31.36 4.25 -4.22
CA THR A 269 -30.12 4.00 -3.49
C THR A 269 -29.08 5.05 -3.87
N LYS A 270 -28.13 5.31 -2.98
CA LYS A 270 -26.95 6.10 -3.31
C LYS A 270 -25.96 5.19 -4.02
N VAL A 271 -25.56 5.60 -5.22
CA VAL A 271 -24.41 5.03 -5.94
C VAL A 271 -23.20 5.87 -5.61
N PHE A 272 -22.14 5.21 -5.19
CA PHE A 272 -20.88 5.83 -4.82
C PHE A 272 -19.84 5.51 -5.90
N ASP A 273 -19.00 6.47 -6.25
CA ASP A 273 -17.85 6.18 -7.12
C ASP A 273 -16.76 5.39 -6.36
N SER A 274 -16.83 5.34 -5.02
CA SER A 274 -16.01 4.47 -4.16
C SER A 274 -16.68 4.26 -2.79
N PRO A 275 -16.67 3.04 -2.23
CA PRO A 275 -17.18 2.76 -0.88
C PRO A 275 -16.16 3.11 0.22
N PHE A 276 -14.91 3.41 -0.16
CA PHE A 276 -13.88 3.88 0.75
C PHE A 276 -13.81 5.40 0.66
N LYS A 277 -14.02 6.08 1.79
CA LYS A 277 -13.84 7.52 1.86
C LYS A 277 -12.35 7.80 1.71
N ARG A 278 -11.95 8.57 0.70
CA ARG A 278 -10.60 9.14 0.64
C ARG A 278 -10.36 9.92 1.94
N ALA A 279 -9.32 9.61 2.72
CA ALA A 279 -8.69 10.64 3.56
C ALA A 279 -7.91 11.49 2.54
N GLU A 280 -8.49 12.51 1.93
CA GLU A 280 -9.00 13.72 2.55
C GLU A 280 -10.03 14.47 1.65
N TYR A 281 -10.93 15.23 2.28
CA TYR A 281 -11.76 16.35 1.78
C TYR A 281 -12.67 16.18 0.54
N ARG A 282 -13.73 15.38 0.68
CA ARG A 282 -15.14 15.72 0.38
C ARG A 282 -15.97 14.44 0.52
N SER A 283 -17.18 14.55 1.04
CA SER A 283 -18.15 13.47 0.83
C SER A 283 -18.34 13.32 -0.69
N ILE A 284 -18.09 12.13 -1.23
CA ILE A 284 -18.63 11.80 -2.55
C ILE A 284 -20.14 11.79 -2.35
N GLU A 285 -20.83 12.85 -2.79
CA GLU A 285 -22.28 12.83 -2.84
C GLU A 285 -22.69 11.75 -3.83
N GLY A 286 -23.09 10.61 -3.28
CA GLY A 286 -23.51 9.50 -4.12
C GLY A 286 -24.66 9.94 -5.04
N LYS A 287 -24.54 9.65 -6.33
CA LYS A 287 -25.61 9.89 -7.30
C LYS A 287 -26.80 9.02 -6.91
N ARG A 288 -28.02 9.57 -6.98
CA ARG A 288 -29.22 8.76 -6.77
C ARG A 288 -29.46 7.89 -8.00
N LEU A 289 -29.42 6.58 -7.81
CA LEU A 289 -29.85 5.62 -8.82
C LEU A 289 -31.26 5.14 -8.47
N ASN A 290 -32.17 5.27 -9.44
CA ASN A 290 -33.51 4.71 -9.35
C ASN A 290 -33.42 3.21 -9.61
N LEU A 291 -33.58 2.41 -8.56
CA LEU A 291 -33.64 0.97 -8.70
C LEU A 291 -35.06 0.58 -9.11
N LYS A 292 -35.21 0.07 -10.33
CA LYS A 292 -36.45 -0.57 -10.75
C LYS A 292 -36.60 -1.90 -9.97
N PRO A 293 -37.80 -2.25 -9.50
CA PRO A 293 -38.06 -3.56 -8.88
C PRO A 293 -37.65 -4.70 -9.82
N ASN A 294 -37.17 -5.81 -9.26
CA ASN A 294 -36.82 -7.02 -10.01
C ASN A 294 -35.74 -6.80 -11.08
N THR A 295 -34.91 -5.78 -10.93
CA THR A 295 -33.73 -5.60 -11.77
C THR A 295 -32.60 -6.43 -11.18
N THR A 296 -32.03 -7.32 -11.99
CA THR A 296 -30.92 -8.17 -11.60
C THR A 296 -29.62 -7.55 -12.09
N TRP A 297 -28.67 -7.39 -11.17
CA TRP A 297 -27.35 -6.84 -11.47
C TRP A 297 -26.31 -7.93 -11.31
N GLN A 298 -25.39 -8.02 -12.28
CA GLN A 298 -24.16 -8.80 -12.12
C GLN A 298 -23.19 -7.99 -11.27
N VAL A 299 -22.77 -8.57 -10.15
CA VAL A 299 -21.76 -7.96 -9.28
C VAL A 299 -20.56 -8.88 -9.22
N ASN A 300 -19.44 -8.35 -9.68
CA ASN A 300 -18.17 -9.07 -9.75
C ASN A 300 -17.37 -8.93 -8.45
N TYR A 301 -17.62 -7.85 -7.71
CA TYR A 301 -16.87 -7.49 -6.51
C TYR A 301 -17.81 -7.08 -5.38
N ALA A 302 -17.57 -7.63 -4.20
CA ALA A 302 -18.16 -7.18 -2.95
C ALA A 302 -17.02 -6.72 -2.03
N LEU A 303 -17.11 -5.51 -1.49
CA LEU A 303 -16.10 -4.95 -0.60
C LEU A 303 -16.73 -4.53 0.71
N LYS A 304 -16.01 -4.73 1.80
CA LYS A 304 -16.42 -4.26 3.12
C LYS A 304 -15.93 -2.83 3.28
N GLY A 305 -16.86 -1.88 3.29
CA GLY A 305 -16.59 -0.48 3.49
C GLY A 305 -16.21 -0.15 4.94
N LEU A 306 -15.76 1.08 5.12
CA LEU A 306 -15.34 1.65 6.40
C LEU A 306 -16.38 1.61 7.51
N ASP A 307 -17.66 1.68 7.14
CA ASP A 307 -18.79 1.60 8.07
C ASP A 307 -19.16 0.15 8.43
N ASN A 308 -18.24 -0.79 8.16
CA ASN A 308 -18.39 -2.23 8.36
C ASN A 308 -19.50 -2.85 7.48
N GLN A 309 -20.00 -2.11 6.49
CA GLN A 309 -21.05 -2.58 5.57
C GLN A 309 -20.45 -3.19 4.33
N VAL A 310 -21.20 -4.07 3.68
CA VAL A 310 -20.81 -4.62 2.38
C VAL A 310 -21.31 -3.69 1.28
N TYR A 311 -20.52 -3.49 0.23
CA TYR A 311 -20.84 -2.75 -0.97
C TYR A 311 -20.61 -3.64 -2.18
N TYR A 312 -21.50 -3.54 -3.17
CA TYR A 312 -21.41 -4.26 -4.42
C TYR A 312 -21.01 -3.34 -5.57
N ASP A 313 -20.05 -3.77 -6.39
CA ASP A 313 -19.65 -3.09 -7.64
C ASP A 313 -20.67 -3.38 -8.74
N LEU A 314 -21.24 -2.33 -9.32
CA LEU A 314 -22.14 -2.36 -10.46
C LEU A 314 -21.41 -2.20 -11.81
N GLY A 315 -20.08 -2.09 -11.80
CA GLY A 315 -19.24 -1.81 -12.97
C GLY A 315 -18.90 -0.32 -13.10
N SER A 316 -17.87 -0.02 -13.90
CA SER A 316 -17.34 1.35 -14.09
C SER A 316 -16.98 2.07 -12.78
N SER A 317 -16.53 1.29 -11.78
CA SER A 317 -16.21 1.76 -10.43
C SER A 317 -17.40 2.39 -9.69
N GLN A 318 -18.63 1.92 -9.93
CA GLN A 318 -19.83 2.39 -9.23
C GLN A 318 -20.31 1.38 -8.21
N TRP A 319 -20.56 1.83 -6.98
CA TRP A 319 -20.81 0.97 -5.84
C TRP A 319 -22.16 1.26 -5.21
N ILE A 320 -22.86 0.22 -4.76
CA ILE A 320 -24.05 0.35 -3.93
C ILE A 320 -23.85 -0.35 -2.60
N LYS A 321 -24.40 0.22 -1.53
CA LYS A 321 -24.47 -0.48 -0.24
C LYS A 321 -25.31 -1.74 -0.42
N ALA A 322 -24.80 -2.88 0.03
CA ALA A 322 -25.52 -4.14 0.03
C ALA A 322 -26.84 -3.92 0.79
N PRO A 323 -28.00 -4.26 0.20
CA PRO A 323 -29.26 -4.13 0.88
C PRO A 323 -29.20 -4.93 2.17
N GLN A 324 -29.45 -4.26 3.30
CA GLN A 324 -29.65 -4.92 4.59
C GLN A 324 -30.72 -5.99 4.40
N PRO A 325 -30.48 -7.26 4.74
CA PRO A 325 -31.47 -8.29 4.58
C PRO A 325 -32.69 -7.90 5.41
N LYS A 326 -33.78 -7.48 4.77
CA LYS A 326 -35.08 -7.51 5.42
C LYS A 326 -35.28 -8.96 5.80
N LYS A 327 -35.47 -9.24 7.09
CA LYS A 327 -35.82 -10.57 7.60
C LYS A 327 -37.12 -11.01 6.93
N THR A 328 -37.03 -11.69 5.80
CA THR A 328 -38.09 -12.59 5.29
C THR A 328 -37.59 -13.43 4.12
N THR A 329 -37.92 -14.72 4.22
CA THR A 329 -37.92 -15.78 3.18
C THR A 329 -36.58 -16.36 2.69
N LEU A 330 -36.45 -17.68 2.97
CA LEU A 330 -35.62 -18.78 2.44
C LEU A 330 -34.14 -18.56 2.02
N LEU A 331 -33.77 -17.42 1.46
CA LEU A 331 -32.39 -17.08 1.07
C LEU A 331 -31.48 -16.72 2.26
N SER A 332 -32.05 -16.38 3.41
CA SER A 332 -31.29 -16.12 4.64
C SER A 332 -30.53 -17.34 5.17
N ARG A 333 -30.93 -18.56 4.79
CA ARG A 333 -30.22 -19.80 5.15
C ARG A 333 -28.88 -19.97 4.44
N ILE A 334 -28.69 -19.34 3.27
CA ILE A 334 -27.41 -19.35 2.56
C ILE A 334 -26.42 -18.40 3.24
N TRP A 335 -26.91 -17.26 3.76
CA TRP A 335 -26.09 -16.26 4.44
C TRP A 335 -25.60 -16.71 5.83
N GLU A 336 -26.42 -17.43 6.59
CA GLU A 336 -26.01 -18.03 7.88
C GLU A 336 -24.93 -19.11 7.70
N LYS A 337 -24.97 -19.89 6.61
CA LYS A 337 -23.93 -20.90 6.30
C LYS A 337 -22.55 -20.31 6.00
N ILE A 338 -22.51 -19.05 5.54
CA ILE A 338 -21.26 -18.35 5.17
C ILE A 338 -20.56 -17.78 6.41
N LYS A 339 -21.29 -17.45 7.49
CA LYS A 339 -20.67 -16.99 8.75
C LYS A 339 -19.86 -18.06 9.49
N GLY A 340 -20.09 -19.35 9.20
CA GLY A 340 -19.47 -20.47 9.92
C GLY A 340 -18.19 -21.03 9.30
N ILE A 341 -17.65 -20.43 8.22
CA ILE A 341 -16.46 -20.93 7.50
C ILE A 341 -15.35 -19.85 7.41
N PHE A 342 -15.45 -18.75 8.16
CA PHE A 342 -14.43 -17.69 8.16
C PHE A 342 -13.91 -17.35 9.55
#